data_AF-A0A3A8QGR6-F1
#
_entry.id   AF-A0A3A8QGR6-F1
#
_cell.length_a   1.000
_cell.length_b   1.000
_cell.length_c   1.000
_cell.angle_alpha   90.00
_cell.angle_beta   90.00
_cell.angle_gamma   90.00
#
_symmetry.space_group_name_H-M   'P 1'
#
loop_
_entity.id
_entity.type
_entity.pdbx_description
1 polymer ?
#
loop_
_entity_poly.entity_id
_entity_poly.type
_entity_poly.pdbx_seq_one_letter_code
_entity_poly.pdbx_strand_id
1 'polypeptide(L)'
;MFTVDPTRRKAPLTDLVDAPSANEVPALAERPVQVTPLPLHVVGDKFVSFAGENPGVITVSNLERLLAQDALERPAALIVGQGVSLERLTLLEERIRQSPARDRVSIQEARIRDRCPGKYTHKHYDRNTIITNPFKDEAENLYRSYLVLDDDCAEMGDHVTGHHLQGVVFFEASRQMLLAATEKFWLEQIGRPYYFVLNEYNITYHTFGFPLPTDITMKVVAERGDTRQTGAVFLDIKVEFFQVGVCITEVFVKYAAFDKALLSAREGLLSRLALVKLAPGLSPLNEIDA
;
A
#
# COMPACT_ATOMS: atom_id res chain seq x y z
N MET A 1 -33.18 23.49 69.14
CA MET A 1 -32.62 22.46 70.04
C MET A 1 -31.12 22.51 69.86
N PHE A 2 -30.42 23.09 70.83
CA PHE A 2 -28.98 23.36 70.79
C PHE A 2 -28.20 22.14 71.27
N THR A 3 -27.09 21.82 70.62
CA THR A 3 -25.91 21.22 71.28
C THR A 3 -24.64 21.68 70.55
N VAL A 4 -23.83 22.44 71.27
CA VAL A 4 -22.46 22.82 70.93
C VAL A 4 -21.55 21.92 71.76
N ASP A 5 -20.56 21.28 71.14
CA ASP A 5 -19.45 20.62 71.85
C ASP A 5 -18.23 21.56 71.88
N PRO A 6 -17.73 21.95 73.06
CA PRO A 6 -16.58 22.83 73.20
C PRO A 6 -15.38 22.10 73.83
N THR A 7 -14.39 21.64 73.05
CA THR A 7 -13.08 21.32 73.63
C THR A 7 -11.88 21.54 72.67
N ARG A 8 -11.08 22.57 73.02
CA ARG A 8 -9.59 22.60 73.08
C ARG A 8 -8.79 22.36 71.77
N ARG A 9 -7.75 23.12 71.39
CA ARG A 9 -6.75 23.94 72.11
C ARG A 9 -5.97 24.81 71.11
N LYS A 10 -5.48 25.97 71.57
CA LYS A 10 -4.54 26.89 70.89
C LYS A 10 -3.08 26.37 70.89
N ALA A 11 -2.30 26.76 69.88
CA ALA A 11 -0.98 27.45 69.94
C ALA A 11 -0.17 27.25 68.63
N PRO A 12 0.88 28.04 68.31
CA PRO A 12 1.02 29.50 68.41
C PRO A 12 1.54 30.14 67.09
N LEU A 13 1.49 31.48 67.03
CA LEU A 13 2.24 32.32 66.10
C LEU A 13 3.72 32.36 66.50
N THR A 14 4.62 32.11 65.56
CA THR A 14 5.99 32.64 65.57
C THR A 14 6.48 32.86 64.15
N ASP A 15 6.99 34.08 63.94
CA ASP A 15 8.10 34.47 63.06
C ASP A 15 7.80 34.88 61.61
N LEU A 16 7.57 36.19 61.48
CA LEU A 16 7.96 37.07 60.37
C LEU A 16 9.45 36.95 60.08
N VAL A 17 9.88 36.53 58.88
CA VAL A 17 11.14 36.97 58.27
C VAL A 17 11.07 36.87 56.72
N ASP A 18 11.39 37.98 56.07
CA ASP A 18 11.89 38.20 54.69
C ASP A 18 11.04 37.85 53.46
N ALA A 19 10.44 38.89 52.87
CA ALA A 19 10.16 38.96 51.45
C ALA A 19 11.37 39.50 50.69
N PRO A 20 11.95 38.77 49.70
CA PRO A 20 12.83 39.38 48.73
C PRO A 20 12.01 39.96 47.57
N SER A 21 12.07 41.29 47.47
CA SER A 21 12.22 42.11 46.28
C SER A 21 11.84 41.51 44.91
N ALA A 22 10.87 42.14 44.27
CA ALA A 22 10.64 42.07 42.83
C ALA A 22 11.85 42.63 42.05
N ASN A 23 12.56 41.77 41.32
CA ASN A 23 13.12 42.03 39.98
C ASN A 23 14.09 40.91 39.56
N GLU A 24 13.57 39.74 39.26
CA GLU A 24 14.20 38.84 38.30
C GLU A 24 13.09 38.30 37.40
N VAL A 25 12.97 38.87 36.20
CA VAL A 25 12.25 38.22 35.11
C VAL A 25 13.16 37.06 34.69
N PRO A 26 12.76 35.79 34.84
CA PRO A 26 13.58 34.70 34.36
C PRO A 26 13.73 34.89 32.86
N ALA A 27 14.96 34.95 32.38
CA ALA A 27 15.25 34.89 30.95
C ALA A 27 14.49 33.68 30.39
N LEU A 28 13.45 33.96 29.59
CA LEU A 28 12.79 32.96 28.79
C LEU A 28 13.86 32.43 27.86
N ALA A 29 14.49 31.32 28.24
CA ALA A 29 15.29 30.52 27.34
C ALA A 29 14.39 30.28 26.13
N GLU A 30 14.77 30.85 24.98
CA GLU A 30 14.12 30.60 23.71
C GLU A 30 14.10 29.07 23.57
N ARG A 31 12.94 28.47 23.84
CA ARG A 31 12.73 27.07 23.50
C ARG A 31 12.97 27.02 22.00
N PRO A 32 13.93 26.22 21.50
CA PRO A 32 14.11 26.10 20.07
C PRO A 32 12.74 25.77 19.49
N VAL A 33 12.23 26.65 18.63
CA VAL A 33 11.00 26.40 17.91
C VAL A 33 11.24 25.08 17.19
N GLN A 34 10.59 24.01 17.65
CA GLN A 34 10.58 22.76 16.94
C GLN A 34 9.82 23.03 15.64
N VAL A 35 10.57 23.40 14.60
CA VAL A 35 10.02 23.50 13.25
C VAL A 35 9.72 22.07 12.85
N THR A 36 8.47 21.67 13.01
CA THR A 36 7.99 20.39 12.48
C THR A 36 8.27 20.40 10.98
N PRO A 37 9.00 19.41 10.44
CA PRO A 37 9.22 19.31 9.01
C PRO A 37 7.87 19.31 8.30
N LEU A 38 7.71 20.17 7.29
CA LEU A 38 6.52 20.11 6.45
C LEU A 38 6.58 18.79 5.65
N PRO A 39 5.47 18.05 5.56
CA PRO A 39 5.43 16.85 4.74
C PRO A 39 5.62 17.23 3.27
N LEU A 40 6.53 16.53 2.59
CA LEU A 40 6.80 16.67 1.17
C LEU A 40 6.52 15.33 0.49
N HIS A 41 5.53 15.27 -0.38
CA HIS A 41 5.17 14.06 -1.12
C HIS A 41 6.14 13.85 -2.28
N VAL A 42 6.74 12.66 -2.34
CA VAL A 42 7.68 12.28 -3.40
C VAL A 42 7.01 11.29 -4.33
N VAL A 43 6.90 11.62 -5.61
CA VAL A 43 6.24 10.78 -6.63
C VAL A 43 7.18 10.43 -7.78
N GLY A 44 6.81 9.43 -8.59
CA GLY A 44 7.52 9.09 -9.83
C GLY A 44 7.51 10.22 -10.86
N ASP A 45 8.43 10.16 -11.82
CA ASP A 45 8.59 11.25 -12.79
C ASP A 45 7.45 11.30 -13.81
N LYS A 46 6.75 10.18 -14.03
CA LYS A 46 5.51 10.16 -14.83
C LYS A 46 4.39 11.02 -14.24
N PHE A 47 4.50 11.44 -12.97
CA PHE A 47 3.55 12.34 -12.30
C PHE A 47 4.02 13.80 -12.27
N VAL A 48 4.84 14.23 -13.23
CA VAL A 48 5.37 15.60 -13.30
C VAL A 48 4.28 16.68 -13.33
N SER A 49 3.16 16.46 -14.01
CA SER A 49 2.04 17.41 -14.04
C SER A 49 1.39 17.54 -12.65
N PHE A 50 1.16 16.42 -11.97
CA PHE A 50 0.65 16.42 -10.60
C PHE A 50 1.60 17.16 -9.66
N ALA A 51 2.90 16.90 -9.74
CA ALA A 51 3.90 17.58 -8.92
C ALA A 51 4.02 19.09 -9.24
N GLY A 52 3.92 19.47 -10.51
CA GLY A 52 4.07 20.86 -10.95
C GLY A 52 2.91 21.77 -10.55
N GLU A 53 1.72 21.21 -10.37
CA GLU A 53 0.49 21.96 -10.07
C GLU A 53 0.10 21.93 -8.58
N ASN A 54 0.68 21.04 -7.79
CA ASN A 54 0.31 20.83 -6.38
C ASN A 54 1.47 21.18 -5.42
N PRO A 55 1.32 22.23 -4.59
CA PRO A 55 2.30 22.56 -3.56
C PRO A 55 2.53 21.41 -2.58
N GLY A 56 3.79 21.19 -2.18
CA GLY A 56 4.15 20.10 -1.28
C GLY A 56 4.28 18.74 -1.96
N VAL A 57 4.34 18.70 -3.30
CA VAL A 57 4.64 17.51 -4.09
C VAL A 57 5.89 17.75 -4.93
N ILE A 58 6.76 16.75 -5.03
CA ILE A 58 7.98 16.80 -5.85
C ILE A 58 8.18 15.45 -6.56
N THR A 59 8.68 15.47 -7.78
CA THR A 59 9.12 14.22 -8.42
C THR A 59 10.44 13.75 -7.83
N VAL A 60 10.69 12.45 -7.86
CA VAL A 60 11.92 11.86 -7.34
C VAL A 60 13.17 12.46 -7.99
N SER A 61 13.18 12.69 -9.32
CA SER A 61 14.31 13.34 -10.00
C SER A 61 14.54 14.79 -9.56
N ASN A 62 13.46 15.53 -9.29
CA ASN A 62 13.57 16.91 -8.82
C ASN A 62 14.11 16.96 -7.39
N LEU A 63 13.68 16.05 -6.51
CA LEU A 63 14.23 15.92 -5.16
C LEU A 63 15.71 15.55 -5.18
N GLU A 64 16.11 14.59 -6.01
CA GLU A 64 17.51 14.20 -6.20
C GLU A 64 18.37 15.41 -6.62
N ARG A 65 17.85 16.27 -7.49
CA ARG A 65 18.54 17.50 -7.92
C ARG A 65 18.71 18.49 -6.78
N LEU A 66 17.66 18.71 -5.97
CA LEU A 66 17.73 19.61 -4.81
C LEU A 66 18.75 19.12 -3.78
N LEU A 67 18.78 17.81 -3.51
CA LEU A 67 19.76 17.22 -2.60
C LEU A 67 21.19 17.35 -3.13
N ALA A 68 21.40 17.13 -4.43
CA ALA A 68 22.72 17.28 -5.05
C ALA A 68 23.25 18.72 -5.02
N GLN A 69 22.35 19.71 -4.99
CA GLN A 69 22.68 21.14 -4.95
C GLN A 69 22.69 21.71 -3.53
N ASP A 70 22.41 20.90 -2.50
CA ASP A 70 22.15 21.34 -1.13
C ASP A 70 21.09 22.48 -1.05
N ALA A 71 20.12 22.43 -1.96
CA ALA A 71 19.12 23.48 -2.16
C ALA A 71 17.82 23.21 -1.39
N LEU A 72 17.81 22.23 -0.48
CA LEU A 72 16.64 21.95 0.35
C LEU A 72 16.52 23.01 1.45
N GLU A 73 15.64 23.99 1.25
CA GLU A 73 15.53 25.15 2.13
C GLU A 73 15.10 24.82 3.56
N ARG A 74 14.32 23.75 3.76
CA ARG A 74 13.70 23.41 5.05
C ARG A 74 13.81 21.92 5.37
N PRO A 75 13.81 21.53 6.66
CA PRO A 75 13.62 20.14 7.04
C PRO A 75 12.37 19.55 6.38
N ALA A 76 12.47 18.33 5.89
CA ALA A 76 11.41 17.67 5.14
C ALA A 76 11.12 16.27 5.68
N ALA A 77 9.85 15.99 5.95
CA ALA A 77 9.34 14.64 6.13
C ALA A 77 8.86 14.15 4.76
N LEU A 78 9.65 13.29 4.12
CA LEU A 78 9.35 12.76 2.80
C LEU A 78 8.29 11.66 2.93
N ILE A 79 7.13 11.87 2.33
CA ILE A 79 6.08 10.85 2.21
C ILE A 79 6.20 10.24 0.82
N VAL A 80 6.55 8.95 0.76
CA VAL A 80 6.72 8.25 -0.53
C VAL A 80 5.34 7.95 -1.12
N GLY A 81 5.03 8.60 -2.24
CA GLY A 81 3.84 8.37 -3.05
C GLY A 81 4.06 7.27 -4.09
N GLN A 82 3.26 7.32 -5.16
CA GLN A 82 3.30 6.32 -6.22
C GLN A 82 4.32 6.68 -7.31
N GLY A 83 4.85 5.64 -7.97
CA GLY A 83 5.79 5.78 -9.08
C GLY A 83 7.26 5.88 -8.67
N VAL A 84 7.59 5.79 -7.39
CA VAL A 84 8.98 5.74 -6.93
C VAL A 84 9.39 4.27 -6.82
N SER A 85 10.40 3.82 -7.58
CA SER A 85 10.91 2.45 -7.47
C SER A 85 11.68 2.21 -6.16
N LEU A 86 11.80 0.95 -5.75
CA LEU A 86 12.56 0.59 -4.55
C LEU A 86 14.04 0.94 -4.71
N GLU A 87 14.61 0.69 -5.89
CA GLU A 87 15.98 1.05 -6.22
C GLU A 87 16.23 2.56 -6.11
N ARG A 88 15.34 3.38 -6.68
CA ARG A 88 15.44 4.84 -6.58
C ARG A 88 15.28 5.32 -5.15
N LEU A 89 14.38 4.71 -4.37
CA LEU A 89 14.26 5.02 -2.94
C LEU A 89 15.55 4.71 -2.18
N THR A 90 16.17 3.55 -2.41
CA THR A 90 17.45 3.18 -1.79
C THR A 90 18.58 4.14 -2.19
N LEU A 91 18.65 4.54 -3.46
CA LEU A 91 19.62 5.53 -3.92
C LEU A 91 19.38 6.90 -3.28
N LEU A 92 18.12 7.32 -3.15
CA LEU A 92 17.74 8.56 -2.48
C LEU A 92 18.15 8.57 -1.01
N GLU A 93 17.94 7.46 -0.30
CA GLU A 93 18.38 7.27 1.09
C GLU A 93 19.89 7.41 1.25
N GLU A 94 20.66 6.80 0.35
CA GLU A 94 22.11 6.91 0.34
C GLU A 94 22.54 8.37 0.13
N ARG A 95 21.96 9.05 -0.84
CA ARG A 95 22.24 10.46 -1.13
C ARG A 95 21.92 11.36 0.06
N ILE A 96 20.77 11.14 0.72
CA ILE A 96 20.40 11.89 1.92
C ILE A 96 21.45 11.69 3.01
N ARG A 97 21.86 10.45 3.27
CA ARG A 97 22.87 10.12 4.29
C ARG A 97 24.22 10.77 4.05
N GLN A 98 24.60 10.90 2.77
CA GLN A 98 25.85 11.53 2.34
C GLN A 98 25.76 13.06 2.21
N SER A 99 24.56 13.63 2.25
CA SER A 99 24.33 15.08 2.09
C SER A 99 24.40 15.84 3.42
N PRO A 100 24.64 17.17 3.39
CA PRO A 100 24.46 18.04 4.56
C PRO A 100 23.01 18.02 5.12
N ALA A 101 22.03 17.59 4.31
CA ALA A 101 20.63 17.51 4.69
C ALA A 101 20.25 16.26 5.51
N ARG A 102 21.21 15.35 5.81
CA ARG A 102 20.94 14.06 6.51
C ARG A 102 20.13 14.18 7.80
N ASP A 103 20.38 15.23 8.58
CA ASP A 103 19.76 15.45 9.89
C ASP A 103 18.44 16.23 9.78
N ARG A 104 18.10 16.69 8.57
CA ARG A 104 16.95 17.53 8.24
C ARG A 104 15.91 16.79 7.40
N VAL A 105 16.26 15.65 6.83
CA VAL A 105 15.39 14.88 5.94
C VAL A 105 15.11 13.52 6.54
N SER A 106 13.83 13.18 6.65
CA SER A 106 13.39 11.84 7.07
C SER A 106 12.49 11.24 6.01
N ILE A 107 12.63 9.94 5.74
CA ILE A 107 11.72 9.21 4.86
C ILE A 107 10.68 8.50 5.73
N GLN A 108 9.42 8.82 5.49
CA GLN A 108 8.27 8.24 6.17
C GLN A 108 7.48 7.35 5.22
N GLU A 109 6.79 6.36 5.79
CA GLU A 109 5.84 5.52 5.06
C GLU A 109 6.36 4.90 3.75
N ALA A 110 7.63 4.47 3.75
CA ALA A 110 8.25 3.75 2.64
C ALA A 110 7.72 2.30 2.52
N ARG A 111 6.41 2.17 2.27
CA ARG A 111 5.66 0.92 2.18
C ARG A 111 6.22 -0.01 1.10
N ILE A 112 6.81 0.56 0.05
CA ILE A 112 7.48 -0.16 -1.03
C ILE A 112 8.58 -1.13 -0.58
N ARG A 113 9.14 -0.93 0.63
CA ARG A 113 10.13 -1.86 1.21
C ARG A 113 9.54 -3.25 1.50
N ASP A 114 8.23 -3.33 1.72
CA ASP A 114 7.52 -4.60 1.94
C ASP A 114 6.79 -5.07 0.66
N ARG A 115 7.36 -4.80 -0.52
CA ARG A 115 6.79 -5.25 -1.81
C ARG A 115 6.52 -6.75 -1.78
N CYS A 116 5.34 -7.16 -2.25
CA CYS A 116 4.98 -8.57 -2.26
C CYS A 116 5.93 -9.36 -3.18
N PRO A 117 6.42 -10.54 -2.76
CA PRO A 117 7.23 -11.39 -3.63
C PRO A 117 6.46 -11.82 -4.90
N GLY A 118 7.13 -11.75 -6.05
CA GLY A 118 6.55 -12.11 -7.36
C GLY A 118 5.93 -13.51 -7.44
N LYS A 119 6.40 -14.44 -6.59
CA LYS A 119 5.82 -15.80 -6.48
C LYS A 119 4.34 -15.80 -6.09
N TYR A 120 3.91 -14.84 -5.28
CA TYR A 120 2.51 -14.73 -4.80
C TYR A 120 1.63 -13.88 -5.72
N THR A 121 2.22 -13.01 -6.55
CA THR A 121 1.51 -12.12 -7.48
C THR A 121 1.55 -12.60 -8.93
N HIS A 122 2.30 -13.67 -9.20
CA HIS A 122 2.59 -14.25 -10.51
C HIS A 122 3.26 -13.24 -11.46
N LYS A 123 4.19 -12.45 -10.92
CA LYS A 123 4.99 -11.49 -11.69
C LYS A 123 6.44 -11.94 -11.76
N HIS A 124 7.01 -11.84 -12.97
CA HIS A 124 8.41 -12.13 -13.22
C HIS A 124 9.34 -10.97 -12.89
N TYR A 125 8.85 -9.74 -13.05
CA TYR A 125 9.63 -8.52 -12.80
C TYR A 125 9.09 -7.80 -11.58
N ASP A 126 9.95 -7.47 -10.63
CA ASP A 126 9.55 -6.83 -9.37
C ASP A 126 8.79 -5.52 -9.57
N ARG A 127 9.19 -4.71 -10.57
CA ARG A 127 8.49 -3.47 -10.94
C ARG A 127 7.00 -3.69 -11.25
N ASN A 128 6.62 -4.88 -11.71
CA ASN A 128 5.24 -5.24 -12.01
C ASN A 128 4.46 -5.76 -10.79
N THR A 129 5.10 -5.99 -9.64
CA THR A 129 4.38 -6.24 -8.38
C THR A 129 4.06 -4.91 -7.70
N ILE A 130 2.79 -4.51 -7.74
CA ILE A 130 2.35 -3.16 -7.36
C ILE A 130 1.65 -3.12 -5.99
N ILE A 131 1.75 -4.18 -5.20
CA ILE A 131 1.22 -4.26 -3.84
C ILE A 131 2.29 -4.67 -2.83
N THR A 132 2.10 -4.33 -1.56
CA THR A 132 2.91 -4.89 -0.47
C THR A 132 2.46 -6.30 -0.11
N ASN A 133 3.28 -7.01 0.67
CA ASN A 133 2.96 -8.33 1.18
C ASN A 133 1.65 -8.27 1.99
N PRO A 134 0.61 -9.03 1.61
CA PRO A 134 -0.66 -8.99 2.35
C PRO A 134 -0.48 -9.45 3.80
N PHE A 135 -1.15 -8.77 4.72
CA PHE A 135 -1.22 -9.14 6.13
C PHE A 135 -2.69 -9.25 6.57
N LYS A 136 -2.94 -10.12 7.55
CA LYS A 136 -4.28 -10.33 8.10
C LYS A 136 -4.49 -9.35 9.26
N ASP A 137 -5.62 -8.66 9.24
CA ASP A 137 -6.06 -7.85 10.38
C ASP A 137 -6.64 -8.77 11.47
N GLU A 138 -6.68 -8.31 12.72
CA GLU A 138 -7.22 -9.09 13.85
C GLU A 138 -8.73 -9.37 13.68
N ALA A 139 -9.43 -8.56 12.88
CA ALA A 139 -10.80 -8.82 12.48
C ALA A 139 -10.91 -10.04 11.55
N GLU A 140 -11.87 -10.94 11.82
CA GLU A 140 -12.08 -12.12 10.98
C GLU A 140 -12.34 -11.74 9.51
N ASN A 141 -11.61 -12.39 8.60
CA ASN A 141 -11.72 -12.27 7.14
C ASN A 141 -11.35 -10.91 6.53
N LEU A 142 -10.59 -10.08 7.24
CA LEU A 142 -10.03 -8.84 6.72
C LEU A 142 -8.53 -8.97 6.46
N TYR A 143 -8.14 -8.64 5.23
CA TYR A 143 -6.75 -8.65 4.77
C TYR A 143 -6.39 -7.25 4.27
N ARG A 144 -5.14 -6.86 4.45
CA ARG A 144 -4.65 -5.54 4.09
C ARG A 144 -3.35 -5.62 3.30
N SER A 145 -3.14 -4.62 2.47
CA SER A 145 -1.92 -4.36 1.71
C SER A 145 -1.88 -2.87 1.37
N TYR A 146 -0.82 -2.42 0.72
CA TYR A 146 -0.66 -1.06 0.24
C TYR A 146 -0.28 -1.05 -1.23
N LEU A 147 -0.75 -0.05 -1.97
CA LEU A 147 -0.30 0.17 -3.35
C LEU A 147 1.13 0.72 -3.34
N VAL A 148 2.01 0.08 -4.11
CA VAL A 148 3.43 0.42 -4.25
C VAL A 148 3.84 0.40 -5.72
N LEU A 149 3.27 1.34 -6.47
CA LEU A 149 3.45 1.45 -7.91
C LEU A 149 4.88 1.88 -8.25
N ASP A 150 5.47 1.18 -9.22
CA ASP A 150 6.68 1.61 -9.91
C ASP A 150 6.26 2.30 -11.22
N ASP A 151 6.86 3.44 -11.58
CA ASP A 151 6.46 4.14 -12.80
C ASP A 151 6.89 3.38 -14.07
N ASP A 152 7.83 2.44 -13.98
CA ASP A 152 8.21 1.54 -15.07
C ASP A 152 7.42 0.21 -15.11
N CYS A 153 6.37 0.07 -14.29
CA CYS A 153 5.51 -1.10 -14.34
C CYS A 153 4.72 -1.18 -15.65
N ALA A 154 4.29 -2.38 -16.03
CA ALA A 154 3.56 -2.63 -17.28
C ALA A 154 2.29 -1.77 -17.39
N GLU A 155 1.57 -1.59 -16.29
CA GLU A 155 0.32 -0.83 -16.19
C GLU A 155 0.52 0.69 -16.37
N MET A 156 1.77 1.14 -16.26
CA MET A 156 2.19 2.53 -16.48
C MET A 156 3.00 2.69 -17.78
N GLY A 157 3.15 1.63 -18.57
CA GLY A 157 4.01 1.59 -19.75
C GLY A 157 3.51 2.44 -20.93
N ASP A 158 2.21 2.72 -20.98
CA ASP A 158 1.59 3.59 -21.97
C ASP A 158 1.26 4.98 -21.36
N HIS A 159 0.65 5.84 -22.15
CA HIS A 159 0.32 7.23 -21.86
C HIS A 159 -0.28 7.48 -20.46
N VAL A 160 0.55 8.00 -19.55
CA VAL A 160 0.12 8.60 -18.29
C VAL A 160 -0.10 10.09 -18.55
N THR A 161 -1.36 10.51 -18.76
CA THR A 161 -1.69 11.94 -18.76
C THR A 161 -2.48 12.36 -17.56
N GLY A 162 -2.14 13.55 -17.08
CA GLY A 162 -2.88 14.23 -16.04
C GLY A 162 -2.38 13.87 -14.65
N HIS A 163 -3.30 13.95 -13.70
CA HIS A 163 -2.99 13.95 -12.27
C HIS A 163 -3.23 12.61 -11.58
N HIS A 164 -4.01 11.73 -12.19
CA HIS A 164 -4.57 10.54 -11.55
C HIS A 164 -3.89 9.25 -12.01
N LEU A 165 -4.04 8.19 -11.23
CA LEU A 165 -3.65 6.83 -11.56
C LEU A 165 -4.61 6.24 -12.59
N GLN A 166 -4.09 5.46 -13.55
CA GLN A 166 -4.92 4.80 -14.55
C GLN A 166 -5.84 3.77 -13.90
N GLY A 167 -7.06 3.62 -14.42
CA GLY A 167 -8.04 2.65 -13.93
C GLY A 167 -7.52 1.21 -13.89
N VAL A 168 -6.64 0.85 -14.84
CA VAL A 168 -6.02 -0.48 -14.96
C VAL A 168 -5.09 -0.81 -13.79
N VAL A 169 -4.50 0.20 -13.13
CA VAL A 169 -3.67 0.00 -11.93
C VAL A 169 -4.48 -0.63 -10.82
N PHE A 170 -5.72 -0.18 -10.61
CA PHE A 170 -6.59 -0.74 -9.58
C PHE A 170 -7.02 -2.16 -9.90
N PHE A 171 -7.35 -2.46 -11.16
CA PHE A 171 -7.62 -3.83 -11.62
C PHE A 171 -6.45 -4.77 -11.31
N GLU A 172 -5.24 -4.37 -11.69
CA GLU A 172 -4.08 -5.23 -11.47
C GLU A 172 -3.76 -5.36 -9.99
N ALA A 173 -3.86 -4.28 -9.21
CA ALA A 173 -3.58 -4.32 -7.78
C ALA A 173 -4.58 -5.23 -7.04
N SER A 174 -5.87 -5.22 -7.40
CA SER A 174 -6.85 -6.16 -6.82
C SER A 174 -6.63 -7.59 -7.30
N ARG A 175 -6.17 -7.79 -8.55
CA ARG A 175 -5.73 -9.11 -9.03
C ARG A 175 -4.50 -9.62 -8.26
N GLN A 176 -3.54 -8.77 -7.93
CA GLN A 176 -2.39 -9.19 -7.14
C GLN A 176 -2.78 -9.44 -5.68
N MET A 177 -3.68 -8.61 -5.13
CA MET A 177 -4.16 -8.75 -3.76
C MET A 177 -4.89 -10.08 -3.57
N LEU A 178 -5.79 -10.43 -4.50
CA LEU A 178 -6.49 -11.72 -4.43
C LEU A 178 -5.51 -12.88 -4.53
N LEU A 179 -4.59 -12.87 -5.50
CA LEU A 179 -3.63 -13.96 -5.68
C LEU A 179 -2.78 -14.16 -4.42
N ALA A 180 -2.16 -13.07 -3.96
CA ALA A 180 -1.22 -13.13 -2.86
C ALA A 180 -1.88 -13.48 -1.53
N ALA A 181 -3.08 -12.98 -1.27
CA ALA A 181 -3.82 -13.33 -0.07
C ALA A 181 -4.33 -14.78 -0.10
N THR A 182 -4.87 -15.26 -1.23
CA THR A 182 -5.29 -16.66 -1.34
C THR A 182 -4.11 -17.60 -1.17
N GLU A 183 -2.99 -17.34 -1.87
CA GLU A 183 -1.82 -18.20 -1.77
C GLU A 183 -1.30 -18.27 -0.34
N LYS A 184 -1.13 -17.13 0.32
CA LYS A 184 -0.55 -17.05 1.66
C LYS A 184 -1.45 -17.63 2.75
N PHE A 185 -2.76 -17.41 2.68
CA PHE A 185 -3.66 -17.72 3.79
C PHE A 185 -4.56 -18.96 3.55
N TRP A 186 -4.66 -19.47 2.32
CA TRP A 186 -5.44 -20.68 2.00
C TRP A 186 -4.62 -21.81 1.37
N LEU A 187 -3.55 -21.52 0.63
CA LEU A 187 -2.89 -22.52 -0.21
C LEU A 187 -1.48 -22.91 0.26
N GLU A 188 -0.79 -22.04 1.02
CA GLU A 188 0.59 -22.28 1.46
C GLU A 188 0.71 -23.58 2.26
N GLN A 189 -0.26 -23.86 3.14
CA GLN A 189 -0.36 -25.11 3.90
C GLN A 189 -0.59 -26.36 3.03
N ILE A 190 -1.08 -26.21 1.80
CA ILE A 190 -1.37 -27.33 0.89
C ILE A 190 -0.10 -27.77 0.15
N GLY A 191 0.86 -26.86 -0.07
CA GLY A 191 2.17 -27.19 -0.64
C GLY A 191 2.13 -27.64 -2.11
N ARG A 192 1.09 -27.26 -2.87
CA ARG A 192 0.93 -27.60 -4.29
C ARG A 192 0.70 -26.33 -5.13
N PRO A 193 1.09 -26.31 -6.41
CA PRO A 193 0.84 -25.17 -7.27
C PRO A 193 -0.63 -25.09 -7.66
N TYR A 194 -1.21 -23.90 -7.56
CA TYR A 194 -2.58 -23.62 -7.98
C TYR A 194 -2.62 -22.69 -9.20
N TYR A 195 -3.72 -22.77 -9.95
CA TYR A 195 -4.08 -21.85 -11.01
C TYR A 195 -5.39 -21.15 -10.66
N PHE A 196 -5.46 -19.85 -10.95
CA PHE A 196 -6.59 -19.01 -10.61
C PHE A 196 -7.48 -18.72 -11.82
N VAL A 197 -8.78 -18.95 -11.67
CA VAL A 197 -9.80 -18.67 -12.68
C VAL A 197 -10.72 -17.59 -12.15
N LEU A 198 -10.73 -16.44 -12.82
CA LEU A 198 -11.64 -15.33 -12.53
C LEU A 198 -12.96 -15.59 -13.27
N ASN A 199 -14.06 -15.72 -12.53
CA ASN A 199 -15.39 -15.97 -13.10
C ASN A 199 -16.18 -14.66 -13.30
N GLU A 200 -16.01 -13.71 -12.38
CA GLU A 200 -16.67 -12.41 -12.41
C GLU A 200 -15.72 -11.36 -11.85
N TYR A 201 -15.70 -10.18 -12.46
CA TYR A 201 -14.83 -9.07 -12.06
C TYR A 201 -15.53 -7.74 -12.31
N ASN A 202 -16.00 -7.08 -11.25
CA ASN A 202 -16.68 -5.80 -11.32
C ASN A 202 -15.82 -4.74 -10.64
N ILE A 203 -15.63 -3.59 -11.29
CA ILE A 203 -14.89 -2.45 -10.74
C ILE A 203 -15.80 -1.24 -10.74
N THR A 204 -15.86 -0.56 -9.60
CA THR A 204 -16.54 0.71 -9.42
C THR A 204 -15.51 1.76 -9.04
N TYR A 205 -15.35 2.78 -9.87
CA TYR A 205 -14.51 3.95 -9.58
C TYR A 205 -15.38 5.05 -8.96
N HIS A 206 -15.19 5.35 -7.69
CA HIS A 206 -15.99 6.36 -6.97
C HIS A 206 -15.46 7.78 -7.21
N THR A 207 -14.13 7.91 -7.29
CA THR A 207 -13.43 9.16 -7.57
C THR A 207 -12.05 8.84 -8.14
N PHE A 208 -11.32 9.86 -8.60
CA PHE A 208 -9.94 9.70 -9.05
C PHE A 208 -9.02 9.30 -7.90
N GLY A 209 -8.13 8.32 -8.15
CA GLY A 209 -6.98 8.08 -7.30
C GLY A 209 -5.77 8.88 -7.79
N PHE A 210 -5.03 9.48 -6.88
CA PHE A 210 -3.83 10.28 -7.17
C PHE A 210 -2.56 9.50 -6.82
N PRO A 211 -1.34 9.96 -7.16
CA PRO A 211 -0.09 9.27 -6.81
C PRO A 211 0.28 9.40 -5.32
N LEU A 212 -0.68 9.20 -4.44
CA LEU A 212 -0.58 9.29 -2.98
C LEU A 212 -0.50 7.89 -2.35
N PRO A 213 -0.08 7.79 -1.07
CA PRO A 213 -0.23 6.55 -0.30
C PRO A 213 -1.66 6.03 -0.39
N THR A 214 -1.80 4.74 -0.74
CA THR A 214 -3.10 4.10 -0.97
C THR A 214 -3.16 2.80 -0.20
N ASP A 215 -4.18 2.66 0.64
CA ASP A 215 -4.47 1.45 1.39
C ASP A 215 -5.33 0.51 0.55
N ILE A 216 -5.06 -0.78 0.65
CA ILE A 216 -5.84 -1.84 0.01
C ILE A 216 -6.41 -2.70 1.12
N THR A 217 -7.73 -2.87 1.12
CA THR A 217 -8.40 -3.85 1.98
C THR A 217 -9.02 -4.93 1.11
N MET A 218 -8.99 -6.18 1.57
CA MET A 218 -9.69 -7.29 0.97
C MET A 218 -10.51 -8.00 2.05
N LYS A 219 -11.78 -8.26 1.73
CA LYS A 219 -12.71 -9.03 2.56
C LYS A 219 -13.19 -10.25 1.80
N VAL A 220 -13.23 -11.39 2.48
CA VAL A 220 -13.94 -12.57 1.97
C VAL A 220 -15.43 -12.39 2.26
N VAL A 221 -16.22 -12.29 1.20
CA VAL A 221 -17.68 -12.10 1.28
C VAL A 221 -18.38 -13.46 1.37
N ALA A 222 -17.88 -14.46 0.64
CA ALA A 222 -18.37 -15.82 0.74
C ALA A 222 -17.28 -16.85 0.38
N GLU A 223 -17.28 -17.96 1.10
CA GLU A 223 -16.59 -19.19 0.69
C GLU A 223 -17.61 -20.13 0.06
N ARG A 224 -17.42 -20.44 -1.22
CA ARG A 224 -18.31 -21.36 -1.93
C ARG A 224 -17.76 -22.78 -1.78
N GLY A 225 -18.62 -23.74 -1.46
CA GLY A 225 -18.20 -25.12 -1.25
C GLY A 225 -17.72 -25.81 -2.54
N ASP A 226 -16.70 -26.67 -2.42
CA ASP A 226 -16.26 -27.55 -3.51
C ASP A 226 -17.15 -28.80 -3.61
N THR A 227 -18.33 -28.63 -4.20
CA THR A 227 -19.32 -29.70 -4.39
C THR A 227 -18.79 -30.90 -5.19
N ARG A 228 -17.70 -30.73 -5.95
CA ARG A 228 -17.12 -31.78 -6.80
C ARG A 228 -15.91 -32.45 -6.17
N GLN A 229 -15.51 -32.04 -4.96
CA GLN A 229 -14.38 -32.60 -4.20
C GLN A 229 -13.08 -32.61 -5.03
N THR A 230 -12.87 -31.55 -5.80
CA THR A 230 -11.68 -31.35 -6.64
C THR A 230 -10.47 -30.84 -5.86
N GLY A 231 -10.67 -30.42 -4.60
CA GLY A 231 -9.66 -29.70 -3.81
C GLY A 231 -9.56 -28.23 -4.20
N ALA A 232 -10.55 -27.69 -4.91
CA ALA A 232 -10.55 -26.30 -5.36
C ALA A 232 -11.07 -25.37 -4.27
N VAL A 233 -10.53 -24.16 -4.24
CA VAL A 233 -10.96 -23.08 -3.34
C VAL A 233 -11.81 -22.11 -4.15
N PHE A 234 -13.05 -21.85 -3.73
CA PHE A 234 -13.94 -20.91 -4.39
C PHE A 234 -14.26 -19.76 -3.46
N LEU A 235 -13.89 -18.54 -3.86
CA LEU A 235 -14.04 -17.36 -3.02
C LEU A 235 -14.73 -16.25 -3.80
N ASP A 236 -15.59 -15.53 -3.08
CA ASP A 236 -16.15 -14.26 -3.49
C ASP A 236 -15.55 -13.20 -2.57
N ILE A 237 -14.89 -12.20 -3.15
CA ILE A 237 -14.16 -11.20 -2.40
C ILE A 237 -14.57 -9.79 -2.80
N LYS A 238 -14.36 -8.88 -1.86
CA LYS A 238 -14.42 -7.44 -2.07
C LYS A 238 -13.05 -6.85 -1.80
N VAL A 239 -12.50 -6.08 -2.74
CA VAL A 239 -11.27 -5.30 -2.57
C VAL A 239 -11.63 -3.82 -2.62
N GLU A 240 -11.14 -3.02 -1.68
CA GLU A 240 -11.39 -1.59 -1.61
C GLU A 240 -10.06 -0.84 -1.52
N PHE A 241 -9.97 0.30 -2.21
CA PHE A 241 -8.79 1.16 -2.25
C PHE A 241 -9.11 2.48 -1.55
N PHE A 242 -8.30 2.87 -0.57
CA PHE A 242 -8.50 4.09 0.20
C PHE A 242 -7.34 5.07 0.06
N GLN A 243 -7.67 6.34 -0.13
CA GLN A 243 -6.73 7.45 -0.01
C GLN A 243 -7.27 8.44 1.02
N VAL A 244 -6.51 8.69 2.09
CA VAL A 244 -6.88 9.62 3.16
C VAL A 244 -8.28 9.33 3.72
N GLY A 245 -8.60 8.03 3.90
CA GLY A 245 -9.90 7.57 4.40
C GLY A 245 -11.05 7.58 3.38
N VAL A 246 -10.84 8.03 2.14
CA VAL A 246 -11.84 8.01 1.08
C VAL A 246 -11.69 6.75 0.24
N CYS A 247 -12.77 5.96 0.10
CA CYS A 247 -12.80 4.84 -0.83
C CYS A 247 -12.82 5.37 -2.27
N ILE A 248 -11.72 5.20 -3.00
CA ILE A 248 -11.57 5.70 -4.37
C ILE A 248 -12.02 4.66 -5.41
N THR A 249 -11.87 3.38 -5.10
CA THR A 249 -12.21 2.28 -6.00
C THR A 249 -12.62 1.07 -5.21
N GLU A 250 -13.65 0.39 -5.70
CA GLU A 250 -14.16 -0.85 -5.15
C GLU A 250 -14.15 -1.92 -6.25
N VAL A 251 -13.77 -3.15 -5.88
CA VAL A 251 -13.72 -4.29 -6.79
C VAL A 251 -14.42 -5.47 -6.14
N PHE A 252 -15.33 -6.11 -6.87
CA PHE A 252 -15.92 -7.38 -6.48
C PHE A 252 -15.48 -8.48 -7.46
N VAL A 253 -14.98 -9.59 -6.91
CA VAL A 253 -14.47 -10.69 -7.72
C VAL A 253 -15.03 -12.02 -7.23
N LYS A 254 -15.51 -12.85 -8.17
CA LYS A 254 -15.76 -14.27 -7.94
C LYS A 254 -14.68 -15.07 -8.64
N TYR A 255 -13.93 -15.89 -7.92
CA TYR A 255 -12.86 -16.68 -8.50
C TYR A 255 -12.78 -18.08 -7.89
N ALA A 256 -11.94 -18.90 -8.50
CA ALA A 256 -11.59 -20.21 -8.01
C ALA A 256 -10.09 -20.46 -8.17
N ALA A 257 -9.48 -21.14 -7.22
CA ALA A 257 -8.13 -21.68 -7.32
C ALA A 257 -8.23 -23.20 -7.48
N PHE A 258 -7.64 -23.74 -8.55
CA PHE A 258 -7.58 -25.17 -8.85
C PHE A 258 -6.16 -25.70 -8.78
N ASP A 259 -5.98 -26.98 -8.46
CA ASP A 259 -4.71 -27.66 -8.68
C ASP A 259 -4.25 -27.45 -10.14
N LYS A 260 -3.00 -27.02 -10.30
CA LYS A 260 -2.46 -26.63 -11.61
C LYS A 260 -2.49 -27.78 -12.62
N ALA A 261 -2.24 -29.01 -12.20
CA ALA A 261 -2.23 -30.16 -13.10
C ALA A 261 -3.65 -30.46 -13.62
N LEU A 262 -4.65 -30.41 -12.74
CA LEU A 262 -6.05 -30.60 -13.11
C LEU A 262 -6.51 -29.56 -14.13
N LEU A 263 -6.17 -28.29 -13.91
CA LEU A 263 -6.64 -27.23 -14.81
C LEU A 263 -5.89 -27.21 -16.15
N SER A 264 -4.57 -27.47 -16.16
CA SER A 264 -3.79 -27.49 -17.40
C SER A 264 -4.31 -28.55 -18.39
N ALA A 265 -4.66 -29.74 -17.89
CA ALA A 265 -5.28 -30.78 -18.72
C ALA A 265 -6.63 -30.32 -19.31
N ARG A 266 -7.43 -29.61 -18.52
CA ARG A 266 -8.74 -29.07 -18.95
C ARG A 266 -8.60 -27.94 -19.96
N GLU A 267 -7.66 -27.02 -19.75
CA GLU A 267 -7.36 -25.93 -20.68
C GLU A 267 -6.90 -26.48 -22.03
N GLY A 268 -5.98 -27.46 -22.04
CA GLY A 268 -5.52 -28.12 -23.24
C GLY A 268 -6.61 -28.89 -23.99
N LEU A 269 -7.62 -29.42 -23.29
CA LEU A 269 -8.80 -29.99 -23.93
C LEU A 269 -9.69 -28.89 -24.55
N LEU A 270 -9.97 -27.82 -23.80
CA LEU A 270 -10.85 -26.74 -24.27
C LEU A 270 -10.24 -25.99 -25.45
N SER A 271 -8.92 -25.77 -25.48
CA SER A 271 -8.22 -25.15 -26.61
C SER A 271 -8.36 -26.01 -27.87
N ARG A 272 -8.16 -27.32 -27.77
CA ARG A 272 -8.37 -28.26 -28.89
C ARG A 272 -9.82 -28.25 -29.37
N LEU A 273 -10.79 -28.29 -28.44
CA LEU A 273 -12.20 -28.23 -28.80
C LEU A 273 -12.57 -26.90 -29.49
N ALA A 274 -11.96 -25.78 -29.09
CA ALA A 274 -12.15 -24.51 -29.76
C ALA A 274 -11.64 -24.54 -31.22
N LEU A 275 -10.50 -25.19 -31.47
CA LEU A 275 -9.97 -25.38 -32.82
C LEU A 275 -10.86 -26.29 -33.68
N VAL A 276 -11.37 -27.38 -33.12
CA VAL A 276 -12.30 -28.29 -33.82
C VAL A 276 -13.60 -27.56 -34.19
N LYS A 277 -14.11 -26.70 -33.31
CA LYS A 277 -15.28 -25.87 -33.63
C LYS A 277 -15.03 -24.89 -34.78
N LEU A 278 -13.81 -24.36 -34.87
CA LEU A 278 -13.43 -23.44 -35.95
C LEU A 278 -13.18 -24.18 -37.28
N ALA A 279 -12.62 -25.39 -37.21
CA ALA A 279 -12.31 -26.24 -38.35
C ALA A 279 -12.71 -27.70 -38.08
N PRO A 280 -13.96 -28.09 -38.40
CA PRO A 280 -14.52 -29.42 -38.08
C PRO A 280 -13.78 -30.63 -38.69
N GLY A 281 -12.83 -30.39 -39.61
CA GLY A 281 -11.96 -31.42 -40.21
C GLY A 281 -10.67 -31.71 -39.44
N LEU A 282 -10.36 -30.94 -38.38
CA LEU A 282 -9.25 -31.26 -37.48
C LEU A 282 -9.68 -32.42 -36.55
N SER A 283 -9.13 -33.61 -36.77
CA SER A 283 -9.30 -34.72 -35.82
C SER A 283 -8.66 -34.34 -34.47
N PRO A 284 -9.33 -34.55 -33.32
CA PRO A 284 -8.74 -34.36 -31.99
C PRO A 284 -7.58 -35.32 -31.69
N LEU A 285 -7.29 -36.24 -32.59
CA LEU A 285 -6.27 -37.28 -32.48
C LEU A 285 -5.47 -37.29 -33.77
N ASN A 286 -4.30 -36.66 -33.74
CA ASN A 286 -3.10 -37.20 -34.35
C ASN A 286 -2.00 -37.08 -33.29
N GLU A 287 -1.35 -38.21 -33.07
CA GLU A 287 -0.27 -38.51 -32.13
C GLU A 287 0.76 -37.38 -31.97
N ILE A 288 1.08 -37.07 -30.71
CA ILE A 288 2.44 -36.64 -30.34
C ILE A 288 2.89 -37.61 -29.25
N ASP A 289 3.20 -38.84 -29.68
CA ASP A 289 4.26 -39.62 -29.06
C ASP A 289 5.55 -39.27 -29.84
N ALA A 290 6.41 -38.46 -29.23
CA ALA A 290 7.85 -38.36 -29.45
C ALA A 290 8.48 -37.49 -28.36
#